data_AF-A0A9P0LP78-F1
#
_entry.id   AF-A0A9P0LP78-F1
#
_cell.length_a   1.000
_cell.length_b   1.000
_cell.length_c   1.000
_cell.angle_alpha   90.00
_cell.angle_beta   90.00
_cell.angle_gamma   90.00
#
_symmetry.space_group_name_H-M   'P 1'
#
loop_
_entity.id
_entity.type
_entity.pdbx_description
1 polymer ?
#
loop_
_entity_poly.entity_id
_entity_poly.type
_entity_poly.pdbx_seq_one_letter_code
_entity_poly.pdbx_strand_id
1 'polypeptide(L)'
;MPREWNRGIRRKWIEENLQKAIAAGRNGMSKNLASKRFLVPRGTLRDYLGKNLTSKCSMGHKSILTKEQGQELCSRIIPLAEIEYPLISKVLRRCVFNFCDANSIYHPFNEEKN
;
A
#
# COMPACT_ATOMS: atom_id res chain seq x y z
N MET A 1 -14.15 -31.73 8.94
CA MET A 1 -13.72 -30.67 9.88
C MET A 1 -13.51 -29.37 9.12
N PRO A 2 -14.25 -28.28 9.40
CA PRO A 2 -14.00 -26.98 8.78
C PRO A 2 -12.63 -26.45 9.21
N ARG A 3 -11.80 -26.00 8.27
CA ARG A 3 -10.52 -25.35 8.59
C ARG A 3 -10.78 -23.91 8.99
N GLU A 4 -10.55 -23.56 10.25
CA GLU A 4 -10.59 -22.17 10.71
C GLU A 4 -9.42 -21.39 10.11
N TRP A 5 -9.72 -20.48 9.18
CA TRP A 5 -8.72 -19.62 8.56
C TRP A 5 -8.46 -18.39 9.42
N ASN A 6 -7.56 -18.52 10.39
CA ASN A 6 -7.01 -17.37 11.09
C ASN A 6 -6.08 -16.57 10.15
N ARG A 7 -6.63 -15.59 9.43
CA ARG A 7 -5.84 -14.57 8.72
C ARG A 7 -5.23 -13.62 9.76
N GLY A 8 -4.24 -14.11 10.52
CA GLY A 8 -3.57 -13.34 11.56
C GLY A 8 -3.08 -11.98 11.05
N ILE A 9 -2.97 -11.01 11.97
CA ILE A 9 -2.55 -9.64 11.66
C ILE A 9 -1.18 -9.70 10.95
N ARG A 10 -1.17 -9.27 9.68
CA ARG A 10 0.02 -9.29 8.85
C ARG A 10 0.92 -8.10 9.20
N ARG A 11 2.24 -8.32 9.08
CA ARG A 11 3.25 -7.24 9.10
C ARG A 11 3.30 -6.40 10.40
N LYS A 12 3.21 -7.07 11.56
CA LYS A 12 3.38 -6.46 12.90
C LYS A 12 4.77 -5.83 13.15
N TRP A 13 5.74 -6.05 12.28
CA TRP A 13 7.09 -5.51 12.45
C TRP A 13 7.19 -4.03 12.05
N ILE A 14 8.00 -3.30 12.81
CA ILE A 14 8.27 -1.86 12.66
C ILE A 14 9.27 -1.65 11.51
N GLU A 15 9.17 -0.51 10.83
CA GLU A 15 10.06 -0.13 9.73
C GLU A 15 11.55 -0.21 10.11
N GLU A 16 11.88 0.38 11.25
CA GLU A 16 13.24 0.47 11.76
C GLU A 16 13.86 -0.92 11.97
N ASN A 17 13.07 -1.85 12.51
CA ASN A 17 13.52 -3.24 12.72
C ASN A 17 13.78 -3.95 11.39
N LEU A 18 12.97 -3.69 10.36
CA LEU A 18 13.21 -4.21 9.02
C LEU A 18 14.52 -3.66 8.45
N GLN A 19 14.73 -2.35 8.52
CA GLN A 19 15.93 -1.73 7.97
C GLN A 19 17.20 -2.26 8.64
N LYS A 20 17.21 -2.35 9.98
CA LYS A 20 18.32 -2.93 10.75
C LYS A 20 18.56 -4.39 10.37
N ALA A 21 17.49 -5.17 10.18
CA ALA A 21 17.60 -6.58 9.79
C ALA A 21 18.14 -6.76 8.35
N ILE A 22 17.73 -5.91 7.42
CA ILE A 22 18.24 -5.91 6.04
C ILE A 22 19.73 -5.53 6.02
N ALA A 23 20.10 -4.48 6.74
CA ALA A 23 21.50 -4.06 6.87
C ALA A 23 22.37 -5.18 7.46
N ALA A 24 21.92 -5.81 8.55
CA ALA A 24 22.62 -6.95 9.14
C ALA A 24 22.75 -8.13 8.17
N GLY A 25 21.69 -8.45 7.42
CA GLY A 25 21.70 -9.50 6.41
C GLY A 25 22.66 -9.22 5.24
N ARG A 26 22.76 -7.96 4.81
CA ARG A 26 23.73 -7.52 3.80
C ARG A 26 25.18 -7.58 4.29
N ASN A 27 25.39 -7.29 5.58
CA ASN A 27 26.70 -7.39 6.23
C ASN A 27 27.14 -8.85 6.53
N GLY A 28 26.42 -9.85 6.01
CA GLY A 28 26.78 -11.27 6.16
C GLY A 28 26.11 -12.00 7.33
N MET A 29 25.22 -11.34 8.09
CA MET A 29 24.47 -12.03 9.15
C MET A 29 23.49 -13.06 8.57
N SER A 30 23.43 -14.25 9.18
CA SER A 30 22.45 -15.27 8.81
C SER A 30 21.01 -14.75 8.96
N LYS A 31 20.17 -15.04 7.95
CA LYS A 31 18.74 -14.66 7.91
C LYS A 31 17.98 -15.15 9.15
N ASN A 32 18.35 -16.31 9.69
CA ASN A 32 17.75 -16.85 10.92
C ASN A 32 18.12 -16.00 12.15
N LEU A 33 19.39 -15.59 12.25
CA LEU A 33 19.88 -14.78 13.37
C LEU A 33 19.28 -13.37 13.31
N ALA A 34 19.28 -12.74 12.13
CA ALA A 34 18.66 -11.44 11.93
C ALA A 34 17.15 -11.48 12.24
N SER A 35 16.46 -12.56 11.85
CA SER A 35 15.03 -12.74 12.14
C SER A 35 14.73 -12.74 13.64
N LYS A 36 15.50 -13.50 14.42
CA LYS A 36 15.35 -13.57 15.88
C LYS A 36 15.69 -12.24 16.54
N ARG A 37 16.78 -11.58 16.11
CA ARG A 37 17.29 -10.35 16.72
C ARG A 37 16.38 -9.15 16.51
N PHE A 38 15.80 -9.02 15.32
CA PHE A 38 15.00 -7.84 14.94
C PHE A 38 13.49 -8.13 14.87
N LEU A 39 13.05 -9.33 15.27
CA LEU A 39 11.63 -9.74 15.28
C LEU A 39 10.94 -9.59 13.90
N VAL A 40 11.71 -9.75 12.82
CA VAL A 40 11.20 -9.74 11.45
C VAL A 40 11.16 -11.18 10.93
N PRO A 41 10.04 -11.66 10.36
CA PRO A 41 9.98 -13.03 9.84
C PRO A 41 11.06 -13.31 8.80
N ARG A 42 11.70 -14.48 8.89
CA ARG A 42 12.75 -14.92 7.96
C ARG A 42 12.32 -14.84 6.49
N GLY A 43 11.08 -15.24 6.19
CA GLY A 43 10.52 -15.18 4.84
C GLY A 43 10.55 -13.76 4.28
N THR A 44 10.08 -12.79 5.08
CA THR A 44 10.16 -11.36 4.75
C THR A 44 11.59 -10.92 4.48
N LEU A 45 12.54 -11.26 5.36
CA LEU A 45 13.94 -10.86 5.15
C LEU A 45 14.55 -11.46 3.88
N ARG A 46 14.23 -12.73 3.58
CA ARG A 46 14.66 -13.37 2.33
C ARG A 46 14.12 -12.63 1.12
N ASP A 47 12.85 -12.27 1.12
CA ASP A 47 12.20 -11.62 -0.01
C ASP A 47 12.71 -10.20 -0.22
N TYR A 48 12.96 -9.45 0.85
CA TYR A 48 13.53 -8.10 0.78
C TYR A 48 14.99 -8.11 0.29
N LEU A 49 15.81 -9.04 0.79
CA LEU A 49 17.18 -9.21 0.30
C LEU A 49 17.22 -9.65 -1.16
N GLY A 50 16.35 -10.58 -1.57
CA GLY A 50 16.28 -11.06 -2.96
C GLY A 50 15.79 -9.99 -3.94
N LYS A 51 14.88 -9.11 -3.50
CA LYS A 51 14.35 -8.00 -4.33
C LYS A 51 15.14 -6.69 -4.18
N ASN A 52 16.23 -6.69 -3.40
CA ASN A 52 17.01 -5.49 -3.05
C ASN A 52 16.19 -4.33 -2.47
N LEU A 53 15.09 -4.63 -1.77
CA LEU A 53 14.23 -3.64 -1.14
C LEU A 53 14.87 -3.15 0.16
N THR A 54 14.78 -1.84 0.40
CA THR A 54 15.32 -1.18 1.60
C THR A 54 14.25 -0.71 2.57
N SER A 55 13.05 -0.42 2.05
CA SER A 55 11.92 0.11 2.81
C SER A 55 10.68 -0.75 2.64
N LYS A 56 9.79 -0.69 3.64
CA LYS A 56 8.51 -1.40 3.65
C LYS A 56 7.65 -0.94 2.50
N CYS A 57 7.40 -1.87 1.59
CA CYS A 57 6.52 -1.65 0.47
C CYS A 57 5.06 -1.62 0.95
N SER A 58 4.18 -0.83 0.32
CA SER A 58 2.73 -0.91 0.59
C SER A 58 2.19 -2.33 0.37
N MET A 59 1.14 -2.73 1.09
CA MET A 59 0.43 -3.97 0.81
C MET A 59 -0.67 -3.74 -0.22
N GLY A 60 -0.90 -4.73 -1.09
CA GLY A 60 -1.99 -4.69 -2.06
C GLY A 60 -1.60 -4.04 -3.39
N HIS A 61 -2.62 -3.64 -4.13
CA HIS A 61 -2.45 -3.03 -5.44
C HIS A 61 -1.76 -1.68 -5.33
N LYS A 62 -0.91 -1.37 -6.32
CA LYS A 62 -0.32 -0.04 -6.46
C LYS A 62 -1.44 0.95 -6.81
N SER A 63 -1.40 2.13 -6.20
CA SER A 63 -2.29 3.23 -6.56
C SER A 63 -2.09 3.59 -8.03
N ILE A 64 -3.19 3.89 -8.73
CA ILE A 64 -3.17 4.43 -10.10
C ILE A 64 -2.67 5.88 -10.06
N LEU A 65 -3.12 6.64 -9.05
CA LEU A 65 -2.77 8.05 -8.87
C LEU A 65 -1.46 8.19 -8.08
N THR A 66 -0.67 9.20 -8.43
CA THR A 66 0.46 9.64 -7.62
C THR A 66 -0.03 10.30 -6.33
N LYS A 67 0.88 10.50 -5.35
CA LYS A 67 0.53 11.18 -4.09
C LYS A 67 0.02 12.60 -4.33
N GLU A 68 0.67 13.32 -5.23
CA GLU A 68 0.32 14.71 -5.57
C GLU A 68 -1.05 14.79 -6.24
N GLN A 69 -1.30 13.93 -7.24
CA GLN A 69 -2.61 13.83 -7.90
C GLN A 69 -3.72 13.43 -6.92
N GLY A 70 -3.42 12.51 -6.00
CA GLY A 70 -4.36 12.15 -4.94
C GLY A 70 -4.69 13.32 -4.01
N GLN A 71 -3.69 14.13 -3.66
CA GLN A 71 -3.89 15.33 -2.83
C GLN A 71 -4.72 16.40 -3.56
N GLU A 72 -4.45 16.63 -4.84
CA GLU A 72 -5.23 17.54 -5.68
C GLU A 72 -6.68 17.07 -5.80
N LEU A 73 -6.91 15.77 -5.93
CA LEU A 73 -8.27 15.23 -5.97
C LEU A 73 -8.98 15.39 -4.63
N CYS A 74 -8.28 15.11 -3.51
CA CYS A 74 -8.82 15.30 -2.17
C CYS A 74 -9.15 16.77 -1.86
N SER A 75 -8.31 17.72 -2.30
CA SER A 75 -8.55 19.15 -2.06
C SER A 75 -9.82 19.67 -2.75
N ARG A 76 -10.26 19.00 -3.82
CA ARG A 76 -11.54 19.31 -4.50
C ARG A 76 -12.73 18.63 -3.83
N ILE A 77 -12.57 17.40 -3.34
CA ILE A 77 -13.67 16.58 -2.80
C ILE A 77 -14.03 16.96 -1.36
N ILE A 78 -13.04 17.27 -0.53
CA ILE A 78 -13.27 17.59 0.90
C ILE A 78 -14.19 18.80 1.06
N PRO A 79 -13.99 19.93 0.34
CA PRO A 79 -14.91 21.06 0.41
C PRO A 79 -16.34 20.72 -0.03
N LEU A 80 -16.51 19.81 -1.00
CA LEU A 80 -17.84 19.36 -1.40
C LEU A 80 -18.55 18.64 -0.24
N ALA A 81 -17.81 17.87 0.55
CA ALA A 81 -18.34 17.20 1.75
C ALA A 81 -18.81 18.21 2.80
N GLU A 82 -18.06 19.30 2.97
CA GLU A 82 -18.32 20.34 3.97
C GLU A 82 -19.56 21.18 3.64
N ILE A 83 -19.87 21.36 2.35
CA ILE A 83 -21.06 22.11 1.89
C ILE A 83 -22.32 21.20 1.86
N GLU A 84 -22.34 20.13 2.66
CA GLU A 84 -23.43 19.16 2.77
C GLU A 84 -23.83 18.48 1.44
N TYR A 85 -22.94 18.49 0.44
CA TYR A 85 -23.19 17.76 -0.80
C TYR A 85 -23.18 16.25 -0.50
N PRO A 86 -24.18 15.48 -0.96
CA PRO A 86 -24.22 14.05 -0.72
C PRO A 86 -23.13 13.32 -1.50
N LEU A 87 -21.96 13.15 -0.88
CA LEU A 87 -20.85 12.37 -1.43
C LEU A 87 -21.13 10.87 -1.33
N ILE A 88 -21.94 10.39 -2.27
CA ILE A 88 -22.20 8.96 -2.46
C ILE A 88 -20.99 8.32 -3.13
N SER A 89 -20.70 7.05 -2.82
CA SER A 89 -19.58 6.32 -3.44
C SER A 89 -19.60 6.32 -4.98
N LYS A 90 -20.78 6.41 -5.61
CA LYS A 90 -20.91 6.54 -7.06
C LYS A 90 -20.35 7.87 -7.57
N VAL A 91 -20.71 8.98 -6.94
CA VAL A 91 -20.21 10.31 -7.29
C VAL A 91 -18.70 10.35 -7.13
N LEU A 92 -18.17 9.82 -6.03
CA LEU A 92 -16.73 9.76 -5.80
C LEU A 92 -15.99 9.00 -6.91
N ARG A 93 -16.50 7.83 -7.33
CA ARG A 93 -15.92 7.05 -8.43
C ARG A 93 -15.98 7.82 -9.75
N ARG A 94 -17.08 8.51 -10.03
CA ARG A 94 -17.23 9.35 -11.22
C ARG A 94 -16.25 10.52 -11.22
N CYS A 95 -16.04 11.17 -10.07
CA CYS A 95 -15.04 12.23 -9.93
C CYS A 95 -13.62 11.71 -10.22
N VAL A 96 -13.26 10.55 -9.66
CA VAL A 96 -11.95 9.92 -9.91
C VAL A 96 -11.80 9.55 -11.38
N PHE A 97 -12.83 8.96 -12.00
CA PHE A 97 -12.85 8.61 -13.41
C PHE A 97 -12.62 9.84 -14.29
N ASN A 98 -13.45 10.87 -14.13
CA ASN A 98 -13.33 12.13 -14.88
C ASN A 98 -11.96 12.80 -14.66
N PHE A 99 -11.41 12.73 -13.45
CA PHE A 99 -10.08 13.27 -13.16
C PHE A 99 -8.99 12.51 -13.93
N CYS A 100 -9.10 11.19 -14.04
CA CYS A 100 -8.12 10.42 -14.77
C CYS A 100 -8.23 10.67 -16.28
N ASP A 101 -9.45 10.72 -16.84
CA ASP A 101 -9.68 11.06 -18.25
C ASP A 101 -9.16 12.46 -18.61
N ALA A 102 -9.49 13.47 -17.79
CA ALA A 102 -9.06 14.85 -18.01
C ALA A 102 -7.54 15.01 -18.00
N ASN A 103 -6.84 14.19 -17.19
CA ASN A 103 -5.38 14.20 -17.09
C ASN A 103 -4.70 13.14 -17.97
N SER A 104 -5.46 12.42 -18.82
CA SER A 104 -4.95 11.32 -19.66
C SER A 104 -4.18 10.24 -18.88
N ILE A 105 -4.63 9.94 -17.66
CA ILE A 105 -4.06 8.92 -16.80
C ILE A 105 -4.72 7.58 -17.12
N TYR A 106 -3.93 6.58 -17.52
CA TYR A 106 -4.44 5.24 -17.77
C TYR A 106 -5.10 4.65 -16.50
N HIS A 107 -6.33 4.16 -16.65
CA HIS A 107 -7.05 3.47 -15.58
C HIS A 107 -7.88 2.28 -16.09
N PRO A 108 -8.07 1.24 -15.26
CA PRO A 108 -8.88 0.06 -15.61
C PRO A 108 -10.37 0.19 -15.22
N PHE A 109 -10.90 1.42 -15.06
CA PHE A 109 -12.31 1.62 -14.71
C PHE A 109 -13.26 1.25 -15.85
N ASN A 110 -14.42 0.68 -15.51
CA ASN A 110 -15.46 0.33 -16.48
C ASN A 110 -16.32 1.56 -16.83
N GLU A 111 -16.48 1.85 -18.13
CA GLU A 111 -17.29 2.99 -18.59
C GLU A 111 -18.80 2.81 -18.34
N GLU A 112 -19.32 1.59 -18.46
CA GLU A 112 -20.77 1.30 -18.38
C GLU A 112 -21.38 1.35 -16.97
N LYS A 113 -20.55 1.33 -15.92
CA LYS A 113 -21.01 1.15 -14.51
C LYS A 113 -20.68 2.32 -13.58
N ASN A 114 -20.18 3.44 -14.12
CA ASN A 114 -19.75 4.61 -13.34
C ASN A 114 -20.76 5.77 -13.38
#